data_AF-A0A9E4TA89-F1
#
_entry.id   AF-A0A9E4TA89-F1
#
_cell.length_a   1.000
_cell.length_b   1.000
_cell.length_c   1.000
_cell.angle_alpha   90.00
_cell.angle_beta   90.00
_cell.angle_gamma   90.00
#
_symmetry.space_group_name_H-M   'P 1'
#
loop_
_entity.id
_entity.type
_entity.pdbx_description
1 polymer ?
#
loop_
_entity_poly.entity_id
_entity_poly.type
_entity_poly.pdbx_seq_one_letter_code
_entity_poly.pdbx_strand_id
1 'polypeptide(L)'
;MRTQSGSPGDCFYTRRVGVLRHFGAAVDYGQIVKFYESERFGPGRYSPPKVTGAEKRVVYGNPDRDFISTSIVERNNLNMRMNMRRFTRLTNGFSKKRENLEAAVALHFAHYNFVRRHGSLRMTPAMAAGVMPDFWKVEDLVGLA
;
A
#
# COMPACT_ATOMS: atom_id res chain seq x y z
N MET A 1 5.25 -0.03 -11.93
CA MET A 1 4.84 -0.21 -10.51
C MET A 1 4.40 1.15 -9.97
N ARG A 2 3.11 1.32 -9.64
CA ARG A 2 2.49 2.64 -9.36
C ARG A 2 2.35 2.83 -7.86
N THR A 3 3.16 3.67 -7.24
CA THR A 3 3.16 3.88 -5.79
C THR A 3 2.75 5.31 -5.45
N GLN A 4 1.64 5.47 -4.70
CA GLN A 4 1.07 6.77 -4.32
C GLN A 4 0.61 6.76 -2.87
N SER A 5 1.11 7.65 -2.01
CA SER A 5 0.44 7.94 -0.71
C SER A 5 0.92 9.26 -0.12
N GLY A 6 0.00 10.01 0.50
CA GLY A 6 0.24 11.30 1.15
C GLY A 6 -0.09 11.25 2.65
N SER A 7 0.83 11.78 3.46
CA SER A 7 0.63 12.18 4.86
C SER A 7 1.49 13.43 5.10
N PRO A 8 1.01 14.44 5.84
CA PRO A 8 1.72 15.69 6.02
C PRO A 8 2.74 15.57 7.16
N GLY A 9 3.99 15.96 6.89
CA GLY A 9 5.10 15.93 7.84
C GLY A 9 6.23 15.00 7.36
N ASP A 10 7.30 15.60 6.86
CA ASP A 10 8.62 15.02 6.52
C ASP A 10 8.73 13.94 5.43
N CYS A 11 7.63 13.29 5.03
CA CYS A 11 7.67 12.19 4.06
C CYS A 11 7.57 12.63 2.57
N PHE A 12 7.33 13.92 2.30
CA PHE A 12 7.17 14.44 0.93
C PHE A 12 8.49 14.45 0.13
N TYR A 13 9.60 14.84 0.77
CA TYR A 13 10.92 14.91 0.11
C TYR A 13 11.53 13.52 -0.11
N THR A 14 11.42 12.63 0.87
CA THR A 14 11.98 11.28 0.81
C THR A 14 11.34 10.42 -0.27
N ARG A 15 10.03 10.58 -0.54
CA ARG A 15 9.33 9.77 -1.55
C ARG A 15 9.57 10.21 -2.99
N ARG A 16 9.57 11.51 -3.30
CA ARG A 16 9.89 11.99 -4.66
C ARG A 16 11.28 11.53 -5.08
N VAL A 17 12.26 11.70 -4.19
CA VAL A 17 13.63 11.23 -4.41
C VAL A 17 13.68 9.69 -4.47
N GLY A 18 12.93 9.00 -3.62
CA GLY A 18 12.89 7.54 -3.57
C GLY A 18 12.38 6.88 -4.86
N VAL A 19 11.27 7.38 -5.42
CA VAL A 19 10.68 6.85 -6.68
C VAL A 19 11.64 7.07 -7.84
N LEU A 20 12.17 8.27 -7.98
CA LEU A 20 13.14 8.58 -9.04
C LEU A 20 14.42 7.75 -8.88
N ARG A 21 14.92 7.56 -7.65
CA ARG A 21 16.13 6.76 -7.40
C ARG A 21 15.96 5.27 -7.72
N HIS A 22 14.79 4.69 -7.49
CA HIS A 22 14.57 3.25 -7.68
C HIS A 22 14.02 2.89 -9.06
N PHE A 23 13.13 3.73 -9.60
CA PHE A 23 12.43 3.42 -10.85
C PHE A 23 12.85 4.33 -12.01
N GLY A 24 13.60 5.40 -11.74
CA GLY A 24 14.10 6.31 -12.77
C GLY A 24 12.99 6.88 -13.65
N ALA A 25 13.25 6.89 -14.96
CA ALA A 25 12.31 7.34 -15.99
C ALA A 25 11.25 6.31 -16.40
N ALA A 26 11.33 5.09 -15.87
CA ALA A 26 10.55 3.95 -16.36
C ALA A 26 9.10 3.91 -15.85
N VAL A 27 8.69 4.89 -15.04
CA VAL A 27 7.34 4.93 -14.44
C VAL A 27 6.78 6.34 -14.44
N ASP A 28 5.48 6.45 -14.74
CA ASP A 28 4.74 7.68 -14.51
C ASP A 28 4.44 7.86 -13.02
N TYR A 29 4.68 9.06 -12.49
CA TYR A 29 4.50 9.37 -11.08
C TYR A 29 3.62 10.61 -10.87
N GLY A 30 2.49 10.38 -10.22
CA GLY A 30 1.56 11.39 -9.74
C GLY A 30 1.43 11.34 -8.23
N GLN A 31 1.14 12.48 -7.63
CA GLN A 31 0.94 12.65 -6.20
C GLN A 31 -0.38 13.37 -5.95
N ILE A 32 -1.09 12.98 -4.89
CA ILE A 32 -2.21 13.74 -4.37
C ILE A 32 -1.79 14.45 -3.07
N VAL A 33 -2.01 15.76 -3.02
CA VAL A 33 -1.72 16.62 -1.87
C VAL A 33 -3.05 16.97 -1.22
N LYS A 34 -3.25 16.57 0.03
CA LYS A 34 -4.46 16.89 0.80
C LYS A 34 -4.19 18.12 1.65
N PHE A 35 -5.06 19.11 1.55
CA PHE A 35 -5.08 20.28 2.42
C PHE A 35 -6.00 20.00 3.60
N TYR A 36 -5.58 20.42 4.78
CA TYR A 36 -6.30 20.20 6.03
C TYR A 36 -6.58 21.55 6.69
N GLU A 37 -7.71 21.64 7.38
CA GLU A 37 -8.05 22.80 8.20
C GLU A 37 -7.01 22.96 9.34
N SER A 38 -6.56 24.20 9.58
CA SER A 38 -5.71 24.51 10.73
C SER A 38 -6.57 24.55 11.99
N GLU A 39 -6.75 23.41 12.65
CA GLU A 39 -7.45 23.35 13.94
C GLU A 39 -6.49 23.68 15.10
N ARG A 40 -6.99 24.43 16.10
CA ARG A 40 -6.28 24.65 17.37
C ARG A 40 -6.31 23.33 18.15
N PHE A 41 -5.13 22.76 18.38
CA PHE A 41 -4.96 21.53 19.17
C PHE A 41 -5.49 21.73 20.61
N GLY A 42 -6.67 21.21 20.90
CA GLY A 42 -7.16 20.99 22.25
C GLY A 42 -6.89 19.53 22.68
N PRO A 43 -6.64 19.25 23.97
CA PRO A 43 -6.51 17.89 24.46
C PRO A 43 -7.87 17.17 24.33
N GLY A 44 -7.96 16.16 23.46
CA GLY A 44 -9.12 15.26 23.45
C GLY A 44 -9.59 14.69 22.12
N ARG A 45 -9.11 15.16 20.96
CA ARG A 45 -9.60 14.65 19.66
C ARG A 45 -8.68 13.58 19.08
N TYR A 46 -9.18 12.34 18.94
CA TYR A 46 -8.52 11.24 18.23
C TYR A 46 -8.85 11.22 16.71
N SER A 47 -9.76 12.09 16.25
CA SER A 47 -10.15 12.18 14.85
C SER A 47 -9.19 13.07 14.05
N PRO A 48 -8.79 12.67 12.82
CA PRO A 48 -7.97 13.50 11.95
C PRO A 48 -8.63 14.87 11.66
N PRO A 49 -7.83 15.92 11.37
CA PRO A 49 -8.35 17.21 10.94
C PRO A 49 -9.23 17.08 9.69
N LYS A 50 -10.19 17.98 9.54
CA LYS A 50 -11.06 18.00 8.37
C LYS A 50 -10.23 18.30 7.12
N VAL A 51 -10.39 17.48 6.09
CA VAL A 51 -9.77 17.72 4.76
C VAL A 51 -10.55 18.84 4.08
N THR A 52 -9.86 19.92 3.74
CA THR A 52 -10.45 21.09 3.06
C THR A 52 -10.38 20.99 1.55
N GLY A 53 -9.40 20.25 1.02
CA GLY A 53 -9.25 20.04 -0.41
C GLY A 53 -8.19 18.99 -0.72
N ALA A 54 -8.14 18.56 -1.98
CA ALA A 54 -7.07 17.70 -2.46
C ALA A 54 -6.70 18.08 -3.90
N GLU A 55 -5.40 18.18 -4.17
CA GLU A 55 -4.86 18.51 -5.49
C GLU A 55 -4.05 17.33 -6.04
N LYS A 56 -4.31 16.95 -7.29
CA LYS A 56 -3.53 15.95 -8.02
C LYS A 56 -2.43 16.64 -8.79
N ARG A 57 -1.18 16.36 -8.44
CA ARG A 57 0.02 16.89 -9.07
C ARG A 57 0.75 15.79 -9.84
N VAL A 58 1.00 16.03 -11.12
CA VAL A 58 1.93 15.21 -11.90
C VAL A 58 3.35 15.63 -11.52
N VAL A 59 4.18 14.65 -11.16
CA VAL A 59 5.56 14.89 -10.75
C VAL A 59 6.54 14.42 -11.82
N TYR A 60 6.25 13.30 -12.49
CA TYR A 60 7.08 12.76 -13.55
C TYR A 60 6.25 11.95 -14.56
N GLY A 61 6.64 11.97 -15.84
CA GLY A 61 5.97 11.24 -16.92
C GLY A 61 4.62 11.84 -17.32
N ASN A 62 3.76 11.00 -17.91
CA ASN A 62 2.39 11.37 -18.29
C ASN A 62 1.37 10.42 -17.65
N PRO A 63 1.25 10.41 -16.30
CA PRO A 63 0.29 9.58 -15.61
C PRO A 63 -1.13 10.06 -15.91
N ASP A 64 -2.00 9.10 -16.20
CA ASP A 64 -3.43 9.35 -16.24
C ASP A 64 -3.91 9.85 -14.85
N ARG A 65 -4.46 11.07 -14.85
CA ARG A 65 -4.88 11.79 -13.66
C ARG A 65 -5.98 11.07 -12.89
N ASP A 66 -6.82 10.29 -13.56
CA ASP A 66 -7.92 9.59 -12.90
C ASP A 66 -7.42 8.49 -11.97
N PHE A 67 -6.29 7.88 -12.30
CA PHE A 67 -5.62 6.89 -11.47
C PHE A 67 -4.70 7.48 -10.39
N ILE A 68 -4.60 8.81 -10.29
CA ILE A 68 -3.89 9.46 -9.18
C ILE A 68 -4.81 9.45 -7.94
N SER A 69 -4.61 8.47 -7.04
CA SER A 69 -5.34 8.31 -5.79
C SER A 69 -4.47 7.64 -4.71
N THR A 70 -4.69 8.01 -3.44
CA THR A 70 -4.10 7.28 -2.30
C THR A 70 -4.88 6.04 -1.89
N SER A 71 -6.14 5.91 -2.30
CA SER A 71 -7.07 4.92 -1.73
C SER A 71 -6.59 3.48 -1.90
N ILE A 72 -5.91 3.18 -3.02
CA ILE A 72 -5.40 1.84 -3.32
C ILE A 72 -4.28 1.45 -2.34
N VAL A 73 -3.30 2.33 -2.14
CA VAL A 73 -2.18 2.08 -1.24
C VAL A 73 -2.62 2.12 0.22
N GLU A 74 -3.52 3.03 0.58
CA GLU A 74 -4.12 3.09 1.92
C GLU A 74 -4.87 1.78 2.25
N ARG A 75 -5.66 1.27 1.30
CA ARG A 75 -6.35 -0.03 1.45
C ARG A 75 -5.37 -1.19 1.54
N ASN A 76 -4.30 -1.20 0.75
CA ASN A 76 -3.27 -2.22 0.85
C ASN A 76 -2.58 -2.20 2.22
N ASN A 77 -2.23 -1.01 2.72
CA ASN A 77 -1.63 -0.85 4.05
C ASN A 77 -2.58 -1.33 5.16
N LEU A 78 -3.88 -1.04 5.05
CA LEU A 78 -4.89 -1.57 5.97
C LEU A 78 -4.94 -3.09 5.92
N ASN A 79 -5.00 -3.69 4.72
CA ASN A 79 -5.00 -5.15 4.55
C ASN A 79 -3.75 -5.78 5.20
N MET A 80 -2.57 -5.21 4.98
CA MET A 80 -1.32 -5.73 5.57
C MET A 80 -1.38 -5.67 7.11
N ARG A 81 -1.83 -4.55 7.69
CA ARG A 81 -1.94 -4.41 9.15
C ARG A 81 -2.97 -5.36 9.76
N MET A 82 -4.09 -5.58 9.08
CA MET A 82 -5.15 -6.46 9.59
C MET A 82 -4.78 -7.94 9.50
N ASN A 83 -4.03 -8.34 8.47
CA ASN A 83 -3.73 -9.75 8.21
C ASN A 83 -2.33 -10.18 8.70
N MET A 84 -1.46 -9.25 9.09
CA MET A 84 -0.11 -9.56 9.59
C MET A 84 0.14 -8.91 10.94
N ARG A 85 0.33 -9.73 11.99
CA ARG A 85 0.69 -9.25 13.33
C ARG A 85 2.04 -8.52 13.41
N ARG A 86 2.95 -8.72 12.46
CA ARG A 86 4.25 -8.02 12.43
C ARG A 86 4.12 -6.50 12.25
N PHE A 87 2.99 -6.03 11.71
CA PHE A 87 2.73 -4.60 11.49
C PHE A 87 1.71 -4.00 12.46
N THR A 88 1.30 -4.76 13.48
CA THR A 88 0.43 -4.25 14.55
C THR A 88 1.26 -3.86 15.77
N ARG A 89 0.82 -2.81 16.48
CA ARG A 89 1.49 -2.31 17.68
C ARG A 89 1.09 -3.15 18.90
N LEU A 90 1.97 -3.24 19.91
CA LEU A 90 1.71 -3.91 21.19
C LEU A 90 1.32 -5.39 21.04
N THR A 91 2.06 -6.13 20.20
CA THR A 91 1.84 -7.57 20.06
C THR A 91 3.15 -8.33 20.22
N ASN A 92 3.05 -9.58 20.66
CA ASN A 92 4.20 -10.49 20.77
C ASN A 92 4.67 -11.02 19.41
N GLY A 93 3.95 -10.73 18.32
CA GLY A 93 4.21 -11.23 16.97
C GLY A 93 5.18 -10.36 16.17
N PHE A 94 6.34 -10.02 16.72
CA PHE A 94 7.35 -9.17 16.06
C PHE A 94 8.50 -10.01 15.48
N SER A 95 9.10 -9.51 14.39
CA SER A 95 10.30 -10.11 13.80
C SER A 95 11.55 -9.43 14.38
N LYS A 96 12.45 -10.21 14.97
CA LYS A 96 13.78 -9.73 15.45
C LYS A 96 14.80 -9.56 14.32
N LYS A 97 14.66 -10.37 13.26
CA LYS A 97 15.53 -10.42 12.09
C LYS A 97 14.79 -9.90 10.85
N ARG A 98 15.52 -9.25 9.93
CA ARG A 98 14.94 -8.68 8.71
C ARG A 98 14.40 -9.77 7.79
N GLU A 99 15.12 -10.87 7.69
CA GLU A 99 14.81 -12.04 6.85
C GLU A 99 13.47 -12.65 7.27
N ASN A 100 13.19 -12.71 8.57
CA ASN A 100 11.90 -13.21 9.08
C ASN A 100 10.74 -12.27 8.76
N LEU A 101 10.98 -10.96 8.70
CA LEU A 101 9.96 -10.00 8.26
C LEU A 101 9.72 -10.14 6.76
N GLU A 102 10.78 -10.23 5.96
CA GLU A 102 10.72 -10.46 4.50
C GLU A 102 9.93 -11.73 4.18
N ALA A 103 10.25 -12.87 4.81
CA ALA A 103 9.53 -14.12 4.65
C ALA A 103 8.05 -14.00 5.01
N ALA A 104 7.71 -13.31 6.12
CA ALA A 104 6.32 -13.11 6.51
C ALA A 104 5.55 -12.23 5.52
N VAL A 105 6.20 -11.19 4.97
CA VAL A 105 5.62 -10.31 3.94
C VAL A 105 5.42 -11.09 2.64
N ALA A 106 6.41 -11.87 2.21
CA ALA A 106 6.32 -12.72 1.03
C ALA A 106 5.17 -13.71 1.14
N LEU A 107 5.06 -14.42 2.27
CA LEU A 107 3.99 -15.37 2.54
C LEU A 107 2.60 -14.69 2.49
N HIS A 108 2.49 -13.49 3.07
CA HIS A 108 1.24 -12.74 3.04
C HIS A 108 0.81 -12.37 1.61
N PHE A 109 1.73 -11.84 0.81
CA PHE A 109 1.42 -11.46 -0.58
C PHE A 109 1.13 -12.67 -1.45
N ALA A 110 1.85 -13.78 -1.26
CA ALA A 110 1.58 -15.00 -2.01
C ALA A 110 0.18 -15.56 -1.69
N HIS A 111 -0.16 -15.66 -0.40
CA HIS A 111 -1.51 -16.07 0.00
C HIS A 111 -2.60 -15.10 -0.51
N TYR A 112 -2.39 -13.79 -0.42
CA TYR A 112 -3.36 -12.79 -0.86
C TYR A 112 -3.59 -12.81 -2.38
N ASN A 113 -2.52 -12.98 -3.17
CA ASN A 113 -2.59 -12.91 -4.63
C ASN A 113 -3.04 -14.21 -5.28
N PHE A 114 -2.71 -15.38 -4.72
CA PHE A 114 -2.93 -16.67 -5.38
C PHE A 114 -4.05 -17.52 -4.75
N VAL A 115 -4.22 -17.48 -3.43
CA VAL A 115 -5.16 -18.36 -2.70
C VAL A 115 -6.46 -17.62 -2.35
N ARG A 116 -6.34 -16.39 -1.83
CA ARG A 116 -7.48 -15.67 -1.27
C ARG A 116 -8.40 -15.11 -2.37
N ARG A 117 -9.68 -15.48 -2.33
CA ARG A 117 -10.72 -14.85 -3.17
C ARG A 117 -10.91 -13.39 -2.80
N HIS A 118 -10.81 -12.49 -3.78
CA HIS A 118 -11.10 -11.08 -3.58
C HIS A 118 -12.61 -10.83 -3.70
N GLY A 119 -13.22 -10.20 -2.68
CA GLY A 119 -14.68 -10.00 -2.63
C GLY A 119 -15.26 -9.31 -3.87
N SER A 120 -14.69 -8.17 -4.26
CA SER A 120 -15.17 -7.39 -5.41
C SER A 120 -14.87 -8.04 -6.77
N LEU A 121 -13.71 -8.67 -6.93
CA LEU A 121 -13.29 -9.27 -8.21
C LEU A 121 -13.91 -10.65 -8.42
N ARG A 122 -14.41 -11.28 -7.34
CA ARG A 122 -14.91 -12.66 -7.29
C ARG A 122 -13.89 -13.73 -7.70
N MET A 123 -12.65 -13.35 -7.99
CA MET A 123 -11.47 -14.17 -8.32
C MET A 123 -10.25 -13.72 -7.51
N THR A 124 -9.08 -14.36 -7.68
CA THR A 124 -7.84 -13.91 -7.04
C THR A 124 -7.22 -12.71 -7.79
N PRO A 125 -6.42 -11.87 -7.12
CA PRO A 125 -5.68 -10.81 -7.79
C PRO A 125 -4.76 -11.31 -8.91
N ALA A 126 -4.13 -12.48 -8.75
CA ALA A 126 -3.27 -13.06 -9.78
C ALA A 126 -4.07 -13.48 -11.03
N MET A 127 -5.29 -14.00 -10.85
CA MET A 127 -6.20 -14.29 -11.97
C MET A 127 -6.64 -13.03 -12.69
N ALA A 128 -7.02 -11.98 -11.94
CA ALA A 128 -7.42 -10.70 -12.53
C ALA A 128 -6.26 -10.02 -13.30
N ALA A 129 -5.02 -10.28 -12.91
CA ALA A 129 -3.83 -9.83 -13.61
C ALA A 129 -3.40 -10.74 -14.79
N GLY A 130 -4.08 -11.87 -15.02
CA GLY A 130 -3.74 -12.83 -16.07
C GLY A 130 -2.47 -13.65 -15.79
N VAL A 131 -2.00 -13.68 -14.55
CA VAL A 131 -0.77 -14.40 -14.17
C VAL A 131 -1.04 -15.90 -14.02
N MET A 132 -2.21 -16.26 -13.49
CA MET A 132 -2.63 -17.65 -13.30
C MET A 132 -4.08 -17.85 -13.76
N PRO A 133 -4.42 -19.02 -14.32
CA PRO A 133 -5.78 -19.30 -14.78
C PRO A 133 -6.75 -19.64 -13.65
N ASP A 134 -6.26 -20.19 -12.53
CA ASP A 134 -7.09 -20.78 -11.46
C ASP A 134 -6.60 -20.45 -10.04
N PHE A 135 -7.46 -20.76 -9.05
CA PHE A 135 -7.16 -20.62 -7.63
C PHE A 135 -6.10 -21.61 -7.17
N TRP A 136 -5.19 -21.15 -6.32
CA TRP A 136 -4.27 -22.03 -5.61
C TRP A 136 -4.90 -22.57 -4.34
N LYS A 137 -4.56 -23.81 -3.99
CA LYS A 137 -4.75 -24.33 -2.64
C LYS A 137 -3.59 -23.88 -1.75
N VAL A 138 -3.80 -23.97 -0.45
CA VAL A 138 -2.73 -23.71 0.53
C VAL A 138 -1.59 -24.73 0.36
N GLU A 139 -1.90 -25.94 -0.07
CA GLU A 139 -0.92 -26.99 -0.39
C GLU A 139 0.05 -26.54 -1.49
N ASP A 140 -0.46 -25.96 -2.58
CA ASP A 140 0.36 -25.45 -3.68
C ASP A 140 1.31 -24.33 -3.21
N LEU A 141 0.84 -23.51 -2.27
CA LEU A 141 1.63 -22.43 -1.69
C LEU A 141 2.77 -22.96 -0.80
N VAL A 142 2.54 -24.03 -0.04
CA VAL A 142 3.56 -24.65 0.81
C VAL A 142 4.56 -25.46 -0.02
N GLY A 143 4.10 -26.09 -1.11
CA GLY A 143 4.95 -26.86 -2.02
C GLY A 143 5.94 -26.04 -2.85
N LEU A 144 5.86 -24.71 -2.82
CA LEU A 144 6.84 -23.80 -3.43
C LEU A 144 8.13 -23.62 -2.61
N ALA A 145 8.10 -23.99 -1.32
CA ALA A 145 9.17 -23.70 -0.36
C ALA A 145 10.35 -24.68 -0.44
#